data_AF-A0A0C3NEN2-F1
#
_entry.id   AF-A0A0C3NEN2-F1
#
_cell.length_a   1.000
_cell.length_b   1.000
_cell.length_c   1.000
_cell.angle_alpha   90.00
_cell.angle_beta   90.00
_cell.angle_gamma   90.00
#
_symmetry.space_group_name_H-M   'P 1'
#
loop_
_entity.id
_entity.type
_entity.pdbx_description
1 polymer ?
#
loop_
_entity_poly.entity_id
_entity_poly.type
_entity_poly.pdbx_seq_one_letter_code
_entity_poly.pdbx_strand_id
1 'polypeptide(L)'
;MQQVEPVLESISQTLSTSLLHHIETTLRDVYFEHEHSRTGQANRNVYESQLNIPSMVQEIRVLQAELEAAEDSDEQRALVEDITGKILWLCWCGIYAEVNRLLPKVVNYIRRERNMTDLEQSFDFKISIRYPDPDDDQAHLQRIMLDAKAGISKHQLLLDARAAEQSKWSGATSSRDTNHTDTQGPHTSPQTPSTSMV
;
A
#
# COMPACT_ATOMS: atom_id res chain seq x y z
N MET A 1 -1.28 -16.67 -23.41
CA MET A 1 -0.75 -15.29 -23.46
C MET A 1 -1.84 -14.21 -23.38
N GLN A 2 -3.10 -14.54 -23.02
CA GLN A 2 -4.25 -13.62 -23.19
C GLN A 2 -4.58 -12.74 -21.97
N GLN A 3 -3.77 -12.75 -20.90
CA GLN A 3 -4.04 -12.02 -19.64
C GLN A 3 -3.14 -10.79 -19.42
N VAL A 4 -2.16 -10.53 -20.30
CA VAL A 4 -1.16 -9.47 -20.06
C VAL A 4 -1.67 -8.08 -20.45
N GLU A 5 -2.47 -7.98 -21.52
CA GLU A 5 -3.04 -6.71 -22.00
C GLU A 5 -3.92 -5.98 -20.98
N PRO A 6 -4.92 -6.62 -20.32
CA PRO A 6 -5.78 -5.90 -19.38
C PRO A 6 -5.00 -5.40 -18.15
N VAL A 7 -4.03 -6.18 -17.66
CA VAL A 7 -3.18 -5.76 -16.53
C VAL A 7 -2.33 -4.56 -16.90
N LEU A 8 -1.74 -4.57 -18.11
CA LEU A 8 -0.94 -3.45 -18.59
C LEU A 8 -1.79 -2.19 -18.76
N GLU A 9 -3.04 -2.34 -19.17
CA GLU A 9 -4.00 -1.25 -19.28
C GLU A 9 -4.30 -0.62 -17.91
N SER A 10 -4.65 -1.41 -16.89
CA SER A 10 -4.90 -0.86 -15.53
C SER A 10 -3.66 -0.20 -14.92
N ILE A 11 -2.46 -0.74 -15.16
CA ILE A 11 -1.20 -0.10 -14.73
C ILE A 11 -1.01 1.25 -15.43
N SER A 12 -1.18 1.28 -16.76
CA SER A 12 -1.04 2.49 -17.57
C SER A 12 -2.03 3.57 -17.12
N GLN A 13 -3.29 3.20 -16.90
CA GLN A 13 -4.34 4.11 -16.43
C GLN A 13 -4.05 4.63 -15.02
N THR A 14 -3.63 3.74 -14.09
CA THR A 14 -3.24 4.12 -12.72
C THR A 14 -2.16 5.19 -12.69
N LEU A 15 -1.08 4.97 -13.45
CA LEU A 15 0.04 5.90 -13.55
C LEU A 15 -0.38 7.20 -14.26
N SER A 16 -1.14 7.10 -15.34
CA SER A 16 -1.59 8.26 -16.13
C SER A 16 -2.52 9.18 -15.34
N THR A 17 -3.52 8.64 -14.64
CA THR A 17 -4.45 9.41 -13.80
C THR A 17 -3.71 10.16 -12.70
N SER A 18 -2.81 9.47 -12.00
CA SER A 18 -2.00 10.08 -10.95
C SER A 18 -1.13 11.21 -11.52
N LEU A 19 -0.56 11.00 -12.72
CA LEU A 19 0.34 11.96 -13.37
C LEU A 19 -0.40 13.22 -13.83
N LEU A 20 -1.56 13.04 -14.44
CA LEU A 20 -2.42 14.13 -14.87
C LEU A 20 -2.82 15.01 -13.69
N HIS A 21 -3.20 14.39 -12.56
CA HIS A 21 -3.53 15.12 -11.34
C HIS A 21 -2.35 15.96 -10.82
N HIS A 22 -1.13 15.42 -10.85
CA HIS A 22 0.08 16.16 -10.46
C HIS A 22 0.38 17.33 -11.41
N ILE A 23 0.29 17.10 -12.72
CA ILE A 23 0.51 18.14 -13.74
C ILE A 23 -0.52 19.26 -13.59
N GLU A 24 -1.80 18.90 -13.44
CA GLU A 24 -2.89 19.85 -13.24
C GLU A 24 -2.65 20.70 -11.99
N THR A 25 -2.35 20.05 -10.86
CA THR A 25 -2.10 20.74 -9.58
C THR A 25 -0.93 21.69 -9.71
N THR A 26 0.18 21.23 -10.31
CA THR A 26 1.39 22.06 -10.46
C THR A 26 1.14 23.25 -11.40
N LEU A 27 0.41 23.06 -12.50
CA LEU A 27 0.06 24.15 -13.41
C LEU A 27 -0.89 25.16 -12.74
N ARG A 28 -1.85 24.67 -11.96
CA ARG A 28 -2.78 25.48 -11.16
C ARG A 28 -2.02 26.33 -10.14
N ASP A 29 -1.10 25.74 -9.40
CA ASP A 29 -0.28 26.43 -8.40
C ASP A 29 0.55 27.55 -9.04
N VAL A 30 1.25 27.24 -10.15
CA VAL A 30 2.06 28.22 -10.90
C VAL A 30 1.20 29.36 -11.45
N TYR A 31 -0.03 29.06 -11.84
CA TYR A 31 -0.97 30.05 -12.36
C TYR A 31 -1.44 31.01 -11.24
N PHE A 32 -1.84 30.48 -10.07
CA PHE A 32 -2.33 31.31 -8.96
C PHE A 32 -1.21 32.05 -8.20
N GLU A 33 0.03 31.52 -8.18
CA GLU A 33 1.20 32.25 -7.63
C GLU A 33 1.47 33.57 -8.39
N HIS A 34 1.01 33.69 -9.64
CA HIS A 34 1.15 34.93 -10.42
C HIS A 34 0.27 36.08 -9.91
N GLU A 35 -0.84 35.81 -9.22
CA GLU A 35 -1.71 36.84 -8.64
C GLU A 35 -1.21 37.33 -7.28
N HIS A 36 -0.38 36.55 -6.58
CA HIS A 36 0.02 36.81 -5.18
C HIS A 36 1.55 36.79 -5.02
N SER A 37 2.25 37.75 -5.63
CA SER A 37 3.70 37.90 -5.44
C SER A 37 4.07 38.33 -4.02
N ARG A 38 4.27 37.36 -3.12
CA ARG A 38 5.32 37.31 -2.07
C ARG A 38 4.98 36.17 -1.11
N THR A 39 5.70 35.05 -1.22
CA THR A 39 6.58 34.57 -0.15
C THR A 39 7.59 33.63 -0.80
N GLY A 40 8.87 33.87 -0.51
CA GLY A 40 9.95 33.11 -1.10
C GLY A 40 9.98 31.64 -0.67
N GLN A 41 10.68 30.89 -1.51
CA GLN A 41 11.62 29.85 -1.11
C GLN A 41 11.07 28.45 -0.83
N ALA A 42 11.39 27.60 -1.80
CA ALA A 42 11.89 26.24 -1.64
C ALA A 42 10.92 25.18 -1.09
N ASN A 43 10.09 24.64 -1.99
CA ASN A 43 9.79 23.20 -1.96
C ASN A 43 10.47 22.47 -3.13
N ARG A 44 11.67 22.92 -3.48
CA ARG A 44 12.58 22.16 -4.34
C ARG A 44 13.12 21.00 -3.50
N ASN A 45 12.65 19.80 -3.84
CA ASN A 45 13.28 18.50 -3.56
C ASN A 45 12.92 17.78 -2.25
N VAL A 46 11.63 17.55 -1.99
CA VAL A 46 11.23 16.49 -1.02
C VAL A 46 11.16 15.11 -1.69
N TYR A 47 10.92 15.02 -3.01
CA TYR A 47 10.78 13.72 -3.69
C TYR A 47 12.07 13.14 -4.30
N GLU A 48 13.10 13.95 -4.58
CA GLU A 48 14.37 13.47 -5.16
C GLU A 48 15.29 12.74 -4.17
N SER A 49 15.15 13.00 -2.86
CA SER A 49 16.20 12.65 -1.89
C SER A 49 16.03 11.31 -1.17
N GLN A 50 14.97 10.54 -1.44
CA GLN A 50 14.63 9.36 -0.61
C GLN A 50 14.45 8.03 -1.34
N LEU A 51 14.53 8.00 -2.68
CA LEU A 51 14.50 6.75 -3.41
C LEU A 51 15.90 6.19 -3.56
N ASN A 52 16.30 5.36 -2.61
CA ASN A 52 17.46 4.50 -2.80
C ASN A 52 17.06 3.35 -3.75
N ILE A 53 17.05 3.64 -5.06
CA ILE A 53 16.69 2.69 -6.12
C ILE A 53 17.46 1.36 -5.94
N PRO A 54 18.79 1.35 -5.71
CA PRO A 54 19.50 0.11 -5.41
C PRO A 54 18.94 -0.67 -4.22
N SER A 55 18.62 0.01 -3.11
CA SER A 55 18.02 -0.63 -1.92
C SER A 55 16.66 -1.23 -2.24
N MET A 56 15.78 -0.48 -2.90
CA MET A 56 14.45 -0.96 -3.27
C MET A 56 14.50 -2.15 -4.21
N VAL A 57 15.41 -2.15 -5.19
CA VAL A 57 15.61 -3.29 -6.09
C VAL A 57 16.09 -4.51 -5.31
N GLN A 58 16.97 -4.32 -4.32
CA GLN A 58 17.42 -5.42 -3.46
C GLN A 58 16.28 -5.96 -2.59
N GLU A 59 15.45 -5.09 -2.01
CA GLU A 59 14.25 -5.49 -1.27
C GLU A 59 13.28 -6.29 -2.14
N ILE A 60 13.03 -5.84 -3.38
CA ILE A 60 12.18 -6.59 -4.33
C ILE A 60 12.76 -7.99 -4.59
N ARG A 61 14.08 -8.13 -4.73
CA ARG A 61 14.72 -9.45 -4.92
C ARG A 61 14.55 -10.35 -3.69
N VAL A 62 14.62 -9.79 -2.49
CA VAL A 62 14.38 -10.54 -1.25
C VAL A 62 12.93 -11.02 -1.20
N LEU A 63 11.97 -10.14 -1.44
CA LEU A 63 10.54 -10.50 -1.48
C LEU A 63 10.24 -11.53 -2.58
N GLN A 64 10.91 -11.46 -3.73
CA GLN A 64 10.79 -12.48 -4.78
C GLN A 64 11.27 -13.84 -4.32
N ALA A 65 12.41 -13.92 -3.62
CA ALA A 65 12.91 -15.18 -3.07
C ALA A 65 11.97 -15.73 -1.98
N GLU A 66 11.40 -14.87 -1.14
CA GLU A 66 10.38 -15.25 -0.15
C GLU A 66 9.10 -15.77 -0.82
N LEU A 67 8.67 -15.13 -1.91
CA LEU A 67 7.51 -15.56 -2.69
C LEU A 67 7.71 -16.95 -3.32
N GLU A 68 8.91 -17.23 -3.82
CA GLU A 68 9.25 -18.56 -4.35
C GLU A 68 9.27 -19.65 -3.27
N ALA A 69 9.55 -19.28 -2.03
CA ALA A 69 9.57 -20.19 -0.89
C ALA A 69 8.21 -20.35 -0.18
N ALA A 70 7.29 -19.40 -0.37
CA ALA A 70 6.00 -19.40 0.31
C ALA A 70 5.08 -20.51 -0.23
N GLU A 71 4.55 -21.34 0.66
CA GLU A 71 3.56 -22.38 0.33
C GLU A 71 2.12 -21.91 0.53
N ASP A 72 1.91 -20.94 1.42
CA ASP A 72 0.59 -20.45 1.80
C ASP A 72 0.05 -19.40 0.81
N SER A 73 -1.19 -19.58 0.36
CA SER A 73 -1.79 -18.72 -0.67
C SER A 73 -2.01 -17.28 -0.19
N ASP A 74 -2.32 -17.06 1.09
CA ASP A 74 -2.52 -15.71 1.61
C ASP A 74 -1.18 -14.98 1.73
N GLU A 75 -0.13 -15.71 2.12
CA GLU A 75 1.24 -15.22 2.15
C GLU A 75 1.76 -14.87 0.75
N GLN A 76 1.56 -15.76 -0.23
CA GLN A 76 1.90 -15.49 -1.62
C GLN A 76 1.17 -14.24 -2.15
N ARG A 77 -0.13 -14.08 -1.86
CA ARG A 77 -0.88 -12.90 -2.29
C ARG A 77 -0.30 -11.63 -1.65
N ALA A 78 0.00 -11.65 -0.35
CA ALA A 78 0.58 -10.50 0.34
C ALA A 78 1.95 -10.10 -0.24
N LEU A 79 2.81 -11.08 -0.55
CA LEU A 79 4.11 -10.86 -1.18
C LEU A 79 3.99 -10.30 -2.60
N VAL A 80 3.07 -10.84 -3.42
CA VAL A 80 2.80 -10.32 -4.77
C VAL A 80 2.34 -8.86 -4.72
N GLU A 81 1.46 -8.52 -3.79
CA GLU A 81 0.98 -7.14 -3.60
C GLU A 81 2.12 -6.20 -3.16
N ASP A 82 2.98 -6.62 -2.23
CA ASP A 82 4.13 -5.83 -1.76
C ASP A 82 5.15 -5.59 -2.89
N ILE A 83 5.49 -6.64 -3.66
CA ILE A 83 6.38 -6.54 -4.83
C ILE A 83 5.77 -5.59 -5.87
N THR A 84 4.49 -5.77 -6.19
CA THR A 84 3.79 -4.96 -7.20
C THR A 84 3.74 -3.50 -6.77
N GLY A 85 3.40 -3.22 -5.51
CA GLY A 85 3.39 -1.88 -4.94
C GLY A 85 4.75 -1.19 -5.05
N LYS A 86 5.85 -1.88 -4.72
CA LYS A 86 7.22 -1.33 -4.84
C LYS A 86 7.61 -1.04 -6.29
N ILE A 87 7.23 -1.92 -7.24
CA ILE A 87 7.48 -1.70 -8.67
C ILE A 87 6.70 -0.48 -9.18
N LEU A 88 5.40 -0.40 -8.86
CA LEU A 88 4.55 0.74 -9.24
C LEU A 88 5.10 2.05 -8.69
N TRP A 89 5.53 2.06 -7.42
CA TRP A 89 6.12 3.23 -6.80
C TRP A 89 7.42 3.67 -7.51
N LEU A 90 8.32 2.73 -7.84
CA LEU A 90 9.54 3.03 -8.61
C LEU A 90 9.21 3.64 -9.99
N CYS A 91 8.27 3.05 -10.72
CA CYS A 91 7.81 3.57 -12.02
C CYS A 91 7.22 4.98 -11.89
N TRP A 92 6.33 5.18 -10.92
CA TRP A 92 5.74 6.46 -10.59
C TRP A 92 6.83 7.52 -10.34
N CYS A 93 7.83 7.20 -9.52
CA CYS A 93 8.89 8.13 -9.21
C CYS A 93 9.77 8.48 -10.41
N GLY A 94 10.06 7.51 -11.29
CA GLY A 94 10.79 7.77 -12.53
C GLY A 94 10.04 8.72 -13.46
N ILE A 95 8.74 8.47 -13.67
CA ILE A 95 7.86 9.33 -14.48
C ILE A 95 7.73 10.72 -13.84
N TYR A 96 7.53 10.77 -12.52
CA TYR A 96 7.39 11.99 -11.75
C TYR A 96 8.63 12.89 -11.85
N ALA A 97 9.83 12.31 -11.71
CA ALA A 97 11.08 13.06 -11.84
C ALA A 97 11.22 13.69 -13.25
N GLU A 98 10.91 12.92 -14.30
CA GLU A 98 10.99 13.42 -15.67
C GLU A 98 9.96 14.53 -15.94
N VAL A 99 8.72 14.36 -15.47
CA VAL A 99 7.69 15.40 -15.60
C VAL A 99 8.09 16.67 -14.86
N ASN A 100 8.58 16.58 -13.63
CA ASN A 100 9.03 17.77 -12.90
C ASN A 100 10.24 18.45 -13.54
N ARG A 101 11.08 17.70 -14.25
CA ARG A 101 12.20 18.26 -15.02
C ARG A 101 11.72 19.01 -16.27
N LEU A 102 10.67 18.52 -16.92
CA LEU A 102 10.13 19.08 -18.17
C LEU A 102 9.13 20.22 -17.94
N LEU A 103 8.31 20.12 -16.89
CA LEU A 103 7.19 21.02 -16.65
C LEU A 103 7.60 22.51 -16.57
N PRO A 104 8.68 22.90 -15.86
CA PRO A 104 9.12 24.30 -15.86
C PRO A 104 9.54 24.80 -17.25
N LYS A 105 10.04 23.93 -18.13
CA LYS A 105 10.41 24.29 -19.50
C LYS A 105 9.17 24.57 -20.33
N VAL A 106 8.15 23.73 -20.20
CA VAL A 106 6.84 23.89 -20.85
C VAL A 106 6.17 25.18 -20.38
N VAL A 107 6.12 25.43 -19.08
CA VAL A 107 5.59 26.66 -18.49
C VAL A 107 6.31 27.90 -19.03
N ASN A 108 7.65 27.89 -19.04
CA ASN A 108 8.43 29.03 -19.53
C ASN A 108 8.26 29.26 -21.05
N TYR A 109 8.11 28.19 -21.83
CA TYR A 109 7.80 28.28 -23.25
C TYR A 109 6.44 28.92 -23.49
N ILE A 110 5.40 28.43 -22.79
CA ILE A 110 4.04 28.98 -22.86
C ILE A 110 4.05 30.46 -22.51
N ARG A 111 4.72 30.84 -21.41
CA ARG A 111 4.83 32.24 -20.96
C ARG A 111 5.51 33.15 -22.00
N ARG A 112 6.46 32.63 -22.77
CA ARG A 112 7.20 33.40 -23.78
C ARG A 112 6.42 33.56 -25.09
N GLU A 113 5.74 32.50 -25.51
CA GLU A 113 5.17 32.38 -26.86
C GLU A 113 3.69 32.78 -26.93
N ARG A 114 2.95 32.74 -25.81
CA ARG A 114 1.52 33.08 -25.77
C ARG A 114 1.26 34.32 -24.91
N ASN A 115 0.42 35.24 -25.41
CA ASN A 115 -0.24 36.24 -24.58
C ASN A 115 -1.08 35.48 -23.54
N MET A 116 -0.76 35.62 -22.25
CA MET A 116 -1.38 34.82 -21.17
C MET A 116 -2.91 34.99 -21.09
N THR A 117 -3.44 36.07 -21.66
CA THR A 117 -4.88 36.35 -21.83
C THR A 117 -5.63 35.33 -22.69
N ASP A 118 -4.98 34.67 -23.66
CA ASP A 118 -5.61 33.58 -24.43
C ASP A 118 -5.55 32.23 -23.69
N LEU A 119 -4.65 32.09 -22.70
CA LEU A 119 -4.59 30.91 -21.84
C LEU A 119 -5.66 30.92 -20.75
N GLU A 120 -5.96 32.10 -20.20
CA GLU A 120 -7.04 32.32 -19.22
C GLU A 120 -8.37 31.70 -19.68
N GLN A 121 -8.79 31.97 -20.93
CA GLN A 121 -10.02 31.40 -21.49
C GLN A 121 -9.89 29.91 -21.84
N SER A 122 -8.68 29.41 -22.14
CA SER A 122 -8.44 28.01 -22.48
C SER A 122 -8.29 27.09 -21.26
N PHE A 123 -7.79 27.60 -20.13
CA PHE A 123 -7.63 26.84 -18.89
C PHE A 123 -8.99 26.65 -18.19
N ASP A 124 -9.80 27.70 -18.15
CA ASP A 124 -11.17 27.64 -17.61
C ASP A 124 -12.08 26.73 -18.45
N PHE A 125 -11.77 26.55 -19.75
CA PHE A 125 -12.56 25.75 -20.69
C PHE A 125 -12.19 24.25 -20.73
N LYS A 126 -11.01 23.79 -20.27
CA LYS A 126 -10.53 22.48 -20.76
C LYS A 126 -9.61 21.62 -19.90
N ILE A 127 -9.54 21.84 -18.58
CA ILE A 127 -9.10 20.77 -17.66
C ILE A 127 -10.28 20.33 -16.77
N SER A 128 -11.45 20.18 -17.39
CA SER A 128 -12.43 19.21 -16.89
C SER A 128 -12.04 17.85 -17.45
N ILE A 129 -10.87 17.35 -17.03
CA ILE A 129 -10.58 15.93 -17.18
C ILE A 129 -11.50 15.28 -16.17
N ARG A 130 -12.67 14.83 -16.64
CA ARG A 130 -13.54 13.96 -15.87
C ARG A 130 -12.75 12.67 -15.70
N TYR A 131 -11.99 12.57 -14.61
CA TYR A 131 -11.37 11.32 -14.20
C TYR A 131 -12.55 10.33 -14.04
N PRO A 132 -12.65 9.29 -14.89
CA PRO A 132 -13.60 8.24 -14.60
C PRO A 132 -13.27 7.71 -13.20
N ASP A 133 -14.31 7.37 -12.43
CA ASP A 133 -14.08 6.69 -11.16
C ASP A 133 -13.19 5.48 -11.43
N PRO A 134 -12.10 5.32 -10.67
CA PRO A 134 -11.21 4.20 -10.88
C PRO A 134 -12.02 2.92 -10.74
N ASP A 135 -11.85 1.99 -11.68
CA ASP A 135 -12.38 0.65 -11.49
C ASP A 135 -11.71 -0.03 -10.27
N ASP A 136 -12.27 -1.15 -9.84
CA ASP A 136 -11.79 -1.85 -8.64
C ASP A 136 -10.31 -2.23 -8.75
N ASP A 137 -9.83 -2.57 -9.95
CA ASP A 137 -8.44 -2.94 -10.22
C ASP A 137 -7.53 -1.70 -10.10
N GLN A 138 -7.92 -0.56 -10.67
CA GLN A 138 -7.21 0.70 -10.55
C GLN A 138 -7.16 1.16 -9.09
N ALA A 139 -8.27 1.08 -8.36
CA ALA A 139 -8.33 1.43 -6.94
C ALA A 139 -7.40 0.52 -6.12
N HIS A 140 -7.35 -0.77 -6.44
CA HIS A 140 -6.44 -1.72 -5.81
C HIS A 140 -4.97 -1.41 -6.11
N LEU A 141 -4.60 -1.16 -7.38
CA LEU A 141 -3.23 -0.81 -7.77
C LEU A 141 -2.77 0.51 -7.12
N GLN A 142 -3.66 1.50 -7.04
CA GLN A 142 -3.41 2.76 -6.34
C GLN A 142 -3.16 2.51 -4.85
N ARG A 143 -3.98 1.66 -4.21
CA ARG A 143 -3.85 1.29 -2.80
C ARG A 143 -2.46 0.67 -2.52
N ILE A 144 -2.06 -0.35 -3.26
CA ILE A 144 -0.79 -1.05 -3.02
C ILE A 144 0.43 -0.16 -3.35
N MET A 145 0.32 0.73 -4.34
CA MET A 145 1.35 1.73 -4.61
C MET A 145 1.51 2.71 -3.45
N LEU A 146 0.40 3.15 -2.84
CA LEU A 146 0.40 4.04 -1.68
C LEU A 146 0.92 3.35 -0.42
N ASP A 147 0.58 2.07 -0.20
CA ASP A 147 1.14 1.28 0.90
C ASP A 147 2.67 1.17 0.75
N ALA A 148 3.17 0.91 -0.46
CA ALA A 148 4.60 0.88 -0.74
C ALA A 148 5.29 2.24 -0.51
N LYS A 149 4.64 3.34 -0.91
CA LYS A 149 5.10 4.71 -0.60
C LYS A 149 5.21 4.93 0.92
N ALA A 150 4.28 4.40 1.69
CA ALA A 150 4.26 4.51 3.15
C ALA A 150 5.18 3.51 3.86
N GLY A 151 5.83 2.60 3.12
CA GLY A 151 6.64 1.52 3.70
C GLY A 151 5.82 0.46 4.42
N ILE A 152 4.52 0.34 4.11
CA ILE A 152 3.62 -0.66 4.68
C ILE A 152 3.79 -1.95 3.87
N SER A 153 4.10 -3.06 4.54
CA SER A 153 4.18 -4.40 3.96
C SER A 153 3.00 -5.23 4.46
N LYS A 154 2.17 -5.72 3.53
CA LYS A 154 1.07 -6.61 3.86
C LYS A 154 1.57 -7.98 4.32
N HIS A 155 2.71 -8.44 3.79
CA HIS A 155 3.35 -9.66 4.25
C HIS A 155 3.76 -9.56 5.72
N GLN A 156 4.44 -8.47 6.11
CA GLN A 156 4.79 -8.24 7.51
C GLN A 156 3.56 -8.15 8.42
N LEU A 157 2.51 -7.43 7.99
CA LEU A 157 1.25 -7.33 8.75
C LEU A 157 0.59 -8.70 8.94
N LEU A 158 0.64 -9.56 7.93
CA LEU A 158 0.13 -10.93 8.00
C LEU A 158 0.92 -11.77 9.01
N LEU A 159 2.26 -11.71 8.97
CA LEU A 159 3.14 -12.40 9.92
C LEU A 159 2.91 -11.94 11.36
N ASP A 160 2.80 -10.62 11.57
CA ASP A 160 2.55 -10.03 12.89
C ASP A 160 1.18 -10.46 13.44
N ALA A 161 0.15 -10.51 12.60
CA ALA A 161 -1.18 -10.98 12.99
C ALA A 161 -1.16 -12.45 13.41
N ARG A 162 -0.49 -13.32 12.64
CA ARG A 162 -0.33 -14.75 12.97
C ARG A 162 0.41 -14.95 14.30
N ALA A 163 1.49 -14.20 14.52
CA ALA A 163 2.25 -14.25 15.77
C ALA A 163 1.40 -13.81 16.98
N ALA A 164 0.58 -12.76 16.81
CA ALA A 164 -0.34 -12.28 17.83
C ALA A 164 -1.44 -13.30 18.18
N GLU A 165 -1.97 -14.03 17.19
CA GLU A 165 -2.96 -15.08 17.42
C GLU A 165 -2.39 -16.29 18.16
N GLN A 166 -1.21 -16.76 17.77
CA GLN A 166 -0.53 -17.87 18.46
C GLN A 166 -0.25 -17.52 19.92
N SER A 167 0.16 -16.28 20.20
CA SER A 167 0.41 -15.81 21.56
C SER A 167 -0.84 -15.83 22.44
N LYS A 168 -2.01 -15.50 21.88
CA LYS A 168 -3.30 -15.53 22.60
C LYS A 168 -3.69 -16.94 23.05
N TRP A 169 -3.41 -17.95 22.23
CA TRP A 169 -3.85 -19.33 22.50
C TRP A 169 -2.84 -20.08 23.37
N SER A 170 -1.56 -19.70 23.31
CA SER A 170 -0.49 -20.24 24.15
C SER A 170 -0.61 -19.84 25.63
N GLY A 171 -1.25 -18.71 25.93
CA GLY A 171 -1.46 -18.23 27.30
C GLY A 171 -2.67 -18.85 28.02
N ALA A 172 -3.62 -19.45 27.29
CA ALA A 172 -4.87 -19.95 27.87
C ALA A 172 -4.77 -21.39 28.43
N THR A 173 -3.71 -22.14 28.10
CA THR A 173 -3.55 -23.55 28.50
C THR A 173 -2.68 -23.76 29.76
N SER A 174 -2.17 -22.70 30.40
CA SER A 174 -1.28 -22.81 31.57
C SER A 174 -1.89 -22.36 32.90
N SER A 175 -3.20 -22.50 33.08
CA SER A 175 -3.86 -22.16 34.36
C SER A 175 -5.04 -23.08 34.70
N ARG A 176 -4.87 -24.39 34.61
CA ARG A 176 -5.74 -25.35 35.32
C ARG A 176 -5.08 -26.72 35.36
N ASP A 177 -4.26 -26.94 36.38
CA ASP A 177 -4.05 -28.24 37.05
C ASP A 177 -2.86 -28.15 38.01
N THR A 178 -3.08 -27.50 39.15
CA THR A 178 -2.30 -27.79 40.35
C THR A 178 -3.30 -27.89 41.48
N ASN A 179 -3.68 -29.12 41.83
CA ASN A 179 -3.94 -29.61 43.20
C ASN A 179 -4.66 -30.97 43.12
N HIS A 180 -3.91 -32.05 42.85
CA HIS A 180 -4.32 -33.39 43.22
C HIS A 180 -3.15 -34.07 43.96
N THR A 181 -3.13 -33.94 45.28
CA THR A 181 -2.37 -34.83 46.16
C THR A 181 -3.37 -35.76 46.82
N ASP A 182 -3.54 -36.94 46.23
CA ASP A 182 -4.13 -38.10 46.90
C ASP A 182 -3.17 -38.60 47.98
N THR A 183 -3.69 -38.82 49.19
CA THR A 183 -3.05 -39.64 50.21
C THR A 183 -4.03 -40.73 50.62
N GLN A 184 -3.64 -41.96 50.30
CA GLN A 184 -4.33 -43.23 50.48
C GLN A 184 -4.44 -43.61 51.98
N GLY A 185 -5.59 -44.16 52.39
CA GLY A 185 -5.76 -44.84 53.68
C GLY A 185 -6.97 -45.78 53.66
N PRO A 186 -6.89 -47.02 54.17
CA PRO A 186 -7.92 -48.06 54.00
C PRO A 186 -8.95 -48.06 55.13
N HIS A 187 -10.09 -48.76 54.95
CA HIS A 187 -10.68 -49.72 55.91
C HIS A 187 -12.19 -49.98 55.69
N THR A 188 -12.48 -51.29 55.50
CA THR A 188 -13.62 -52.10 56.01
C THR A 188 -15.08 -51.81 55.65
N SER A 189 -15.70 -52.83 55.03
CA SER A 189 -17.15 -53.10 54.90
C SER A 189 -17.90 -53.12 56.24
N PRO A 190 -19.24 -52.93 56.22
CA PRO A 190 -20.13 -54.11 56.31
C PRO A 190 -21.47 -54.01 55.52
N GLN A 191 -21.83 -55.15 54.92
CA GLN A 191 -23.10 -55.90 55.06
C GLN A 191 -24.49 -55.17 55.01
N THR A 192 -25.20 -55.43 53.89
CA THR A 192 -26.66 -55.69 53.63
C THR A 192 -27.69 -55.60 54.79
N PRO A 193 -28.98 -55.24 54.56
CA PRO A 193 -29.88 -56.05 53.70
C PRO A 193 -31.04 -55.39 52.92
N SER A 194 -31.55 -56.21 52.00
CA SER A 194 -32.75 -56.12 51.16
C SER A 194 -33.99 -55.48 51.79
N THR A 195 -34.80 -54.82 50.96
CA THR A 195 -36.26 -55.00 51.02
C THR A 195 -36.90 -54.74 49.64
N SER A 196 -37.65 -55.72 49.19
CA SER A 196 -38.57 -55.68 48.05
C SER A 196 -39.93 -55.18 48.55
N MET A 197 -40.61 -54.31 47.81
CA MET A 197 -42.08 -54.25 47.78
C MET A 197 -42.59 -53.70 46.43
N VAL A 198 -43.31 -54.60 45.75
CA VAL A 198 -44.50 -54.45 44.88
C VAL A 198 -44.56 -53.31 43.87
#